data_AF-A0AAV5WSL8-F1
#
_entry.id   AF-A0AAV5WSL8-F1
#
_cell.length_a   1.000
_cell.length_b   1.000
_cell.length_c   1.000
_cell.angle_alpha   90.00
_cell.angle_beta   90.00
_cell.angle_gamma   90.00
#
_symmetry.space_group_name_H-M   'P 1'
#
loop_
_entity.id
_entity.type
_entity.pdbx_description
1 polymer ?
#
loop_
_entity_poly.entity_id
_entity_poly.type
_entity_poly.pdbx_seq_one_letter_code
_entity_poly.pdbx_strand_id
1 'polypeptide(L)'
;YPDVVIQEIAKRLDYSTMQAMKLVNKRFLSAVSDPLLWMDLCERDHRTLPTREFRKGLADHALSDESCKGKLDFERIWVKDPFRSNLAPPILSTLEEMQRKYGWKFEPDGEYSRPHPLSSVIVEEPPVGAEPHPEITRCFATSFWIGLRELTIDLVKEGVPEWLLDHIRPRIIVSELVAPRWDCASVYKV
;
A
#
# COMPACT_ATOMS: atom_id res chain seq x y z
N TYR A 1 -34.00 -13.29 -3.97
CA TYR A 1 -34.65 -11.96 -4.02
C TYR A 1 -34.42 -11.11 -2.78
N PRO A 2 -34.67 -11.56 -1.53
CA PRO A 2 -34.41 -10.71 -0.36
C PRO A 2 -32.92 -10.33 -0.18
N ASP A 3 -32.00 -11.22 -0.53
CA ASP A 3 -30.56 -10.97 -0.35
C ASP A 3 -30.03 -9.84 -1.25
N VAL A 4 -30.53 -9.74 -2.49
CA VAL A 4 -30.19 -8.64 -3.41
C VAL A 4 -30.62 -7.29 -2.85
N VAL A 5 -31.80 -7.22 -2.23
CA VAL A 5 -32.28 -5.98 -1.58
C VAL A 5 -31.40 -5.62 -0.39
N ILE A 6 -31.01 -6.61 0.43
CA ILE A 6 -30.09 -6.40 1.55
C ILE A 6 -28.73 -5.89 1.05
N GLN A 7 -28.22 -6.45 -0.05
CA GLN A 7 -26.97 -6.00 -0.68
C GLN A 7 -27.08 -4.57 -1.20
N GLU A 8 -28.17 -4.21 -1.87
CA GLU A 8 -28.39 -2.83 -2.35
C GLU A 8 -28.52 -1.82 -1.20
N ILE A 9 -29.10 -2.22 -0.07
CA ILE A 9 -29.10 -1.42 1.16
C ILE A 9 -27.67 -1.32 1.71
N ALA A 10 -26.97 -2.43 1.83
CA ALA A 10 -25.61 -2.51 2.37
C ALA A 10 -24.64 -1.64 1.58
N LYS A 11 -24.79 -1.57 0.25
CA LYS A 11 -24.00 -0.67 -0.60
C LYS A 11 -24.08 0.78 -0.14
N ARG A 12 -25.18 1.24 0.45
CA ARG A 12 -25.36 2.65 0.87
C ARG A 12 -24.90 2.94 2.29
N LEU A 13 -24.41 1.94 3.01
CA LEU A 13 -24.05 2.04 4.43
C LEU A 13 -22.54 2.14 4.60
N ASP A 14 -22.13 2.63 5.77
CA ASP A 14 -20.74 2.63 6.18
C ASP A 14 -20.30 1.24 6.66
N TYR A 15 -18.98 1.02 6.67
CA TYR A 15 -18.39 -0.26 7.05
C TYR A 15 -18.82 -0.74 8.45
N SER A 16 -18.94 0.18 9.42
CA SER A 16 -19.28 -0.20 10.80
C SER A 16 -20.71 -0.72 10.90
N THR A 17 -21.64 -0.06 10.19
CA THR A 17 -23.03 -0.52 10.08
C THR A 17 -23.11 -1.86 9.34
N MET A 18 -22.30 -2.07 8.29
CA MET A 18 -22.23 -3.36 7.60
C MET A 18 -21.71 -4.49 8.51
N GLN A 19 -20.75 -4.22 9.41
CA GLN A 19 -20.33 -5.21 10.42
C GLN A 19 -21.45 -5.52 11.40
N ALA A 20 -22.20 -4.51 11.85
CA ALA A 20 -23.35 -4.72 12.73
C ALA A 20 -24.44 -5.57 12.04
N MET A 21 -24.68 -5.36 10.74
CA MET A 21 -25.63 -6.15 9.94
C MET A 21 -25.30 -7.65 9.96
N LYS A 22 -24.01 -8.03 9.90
CA LYS A 22 -23.60 -9.44 9.98
C LYS A 22 -24.04 -10.13 11.27
N LEU A 23 -24.23 -9.38 12.35
CA LEU A 23 -24.62 -9.89 13.66
C LEU A 23 -26.15 -10.02 13.82
N VAL A 24 -26.95 -9.43 12.93
CA VAL A 24 -28.41 -9.37 13.07
C VAL A 24 -29.04 -10.76 12.91
N ASN A 25 -28.75 -11.44 11.79
CA ASN A 25 -29.22 -12.80 11.54
C ASN A 25 -28.39 -13.49 10.44
N LYS A 26 -28.63 -14.80 10.25
CA LYS A 26 -27.94 -15.61 9.24
C LYS A 26 -28.16 -15.15 7.80
N ARG A 27 -29.31 -14.54 7.47
CA ARG A 27 -29.58 -14.03 6.11
C ARG A 27 -28.76 -12.78 5.82
N PHE A 28 -28.72 -11.82 6.75
CA PHE A 28 -27.88 -10.63 6.63
C PHE A 28 -26.41 -11.01 6.62
N LEU A 29 -25.99 -11.96 7.46
CA LEU A 29 -24.63 -12.51 7.42
C LEU A 29 -24.32 -13.09 6.03
N SER A 30 -25.20 -13.91 5.46
CA SER A 30 -24.99 -14.52 4.14
C SER A 30 -24.94 -13.47 3.02
N ALA A 31 -25.83 -12.47 3.07
CA ALA A 31 -25.91 -11.42 2.06
C ALA A 31 -24.69 -10.48 2.09
N VAL A 32 -24.21 -10.12 3.29
CA VAL A 32 -23.04 -9.24 3.48
C VAL A 32 -21.72 -10.00 3.34
N SER A 33 -21.70 -11.32 3.55
CA SER A 33 -20.50 -12.14 3.32
C SER A 33 -20.31 -12.55 1.86
N ASP A 34 -21.21 -12.15 0.95
CA ASP A 34 -21.12 -12.46 -0.47
C ASP A 34 -19.94 -11.71 -1.12
N PRO A 35 -18.98 -12.39 -1.75
CA PRO A 35 -17.87 -11.76 -2.47
C PRO A 35 -18.31 -10.76 -3.54
N LEU A 36 -19.45 -10.99 -4.20
CA LEU A 36 -19.93 -10.13 -5.28
C LEU A 36 -20.27 -8.72 -4.79
N LEU A 37 -20.85 -8.61 -3.59
CA LEU A 37 -21.12 -7.32 -2.96
C LEU A 37 -19.84 -6.50 -2.78
N TRP A 38 -18.78 -7.13 -2.27
CA TRP A 38 -17.52 -6.43 -2.01
C TRP A 38 -16.76 -6.10 -3.28
N MET A 39 -16.89 -6.92 -4.33
CA MET A 39 -16.38 -6.60 -5.66
C MET A 39 -17.07 -5.36 -6.25
N ASP A 40 -18.40 -5.29 -6.18
CA ASP A 40 -19.16 -4.11 -6.62
C ASP A 40 -18.75 -2.85 -5.84
N LEU A 41 -18.54 -2.98 -4.52
CA LEU A 41 -18.06 -1.89 -3.67
C LEU A 41 -16.63 -1.45 -4.03
N CYS A 42 -15.74 -2.39 -4.37
CA CYS A 42 -14.41 -2.06 -4.87
C CYS A 42 -14.47 -1.28 -6.17
N GLU A 43 -15.31 -1.70 -7.12
CA GLU A 43 -15.47 -1.02 -8.41
C GLU A 43 -16.04 0.39 -8.23
N ARG A 44 -17.05 0.55 -7.38
CA ARG A 44 -17.66 1.85 -7.06
C ARG A 44 -16.67 2.81 -6.42
N ASP A 45 -15.90 2.34 -5.45
CA ASP A 45 -14.96 3.17 -4.68
C ASP A 45 -13.56 3.22 -5.31
N HIS A 46 -13.43 2.76 -6.55
CA HIS A 46 -12.19 2.74 -7.33
C HIS A 46 -11.01 2.04 -6.63
N ARG A 47 -11.30 0.99 -5.85
CA ARG A 47 -10.30 0.11 -5.24
C ARG A 47 -9.66 -0.77 -6.29
N THR A 48 -8.36 -1.03 -6.13
CA THR A 48 -7.64 -1.83 -7.12
C THR A 48 -7.90 -3.31 -6.89
N LEU A 49 -8.57 -3.94 -7.85
CA LEU A 49 -8.78 -5.38 -7.86
C LEU A 49 -7.70 -6.08 -8.68
N PRO A 50 -7.23 -7.27 -8.26
CA PRO A 50 -6.38 -8.09 -9.11
C PRO A 50 -7.08 -8.42 -10.43
N THR A 51 -6.28 -8.56 -11.49
CA THR A 51 -6.79 -8.84 -12.84
C THR A 51 -7.64 -10.10 -12.86
N ARG A 52 -8.55 -10.19 -13.83
CA ARG A 52 -9.44 -11.35 -13.95
C ARG A 52 -8.65 -12.64 -14.19
N GLU A 53 -7.57 -12.53 -14.96
CA GLU A 53 -6.64 -13.62 -15.26
C GLU A 53 -5.97 -14.10 -13.98
N PHE A 54 -5.47 -13.17 -13.16
CA PHE A 54 -4.87 -13.52 -11.87
C PHE A 54 -5.87 -14.24 -10.97
N ARG A 55 -7.09 -13.68 -10.83
CA ARG A 55 -8.16 -14.29 -10.01
C ARG A 55 -8.57 -15.69 -10.48
N LYS A 56 -8.61 -15.93 -11.79
CA LYS A 56 -8.86 -17.27 -12.35
C LYS A 56 -7.72 -18.23 -12.01
N GLY A 57 -6.47 -17.80 -12.19
CA GLY A 57 -5.30 -18.60 -11.83
C GLY A 57 -5.28 -19.01 -10.36
N LEU A 58 -5.73 -18.13 -9.45
CA LEU A 58 -5.86 -18.48 -8.02
C LEU A 58 -6.84 -19.64 -7.78
N ALA A 59 -7.96 -19.66 -8.50
CA ALA A 59 -8.96 -20.73 -8.38
C ALA A 59 -8.42 -22.08 -8.87
N ASP A 60 -7.64 -22.07 -9.95
CA ASP A 60 -6.99 -23.28 -10.49
C ASP A 60 -5.95 -23.83 -9.51
N HIS A 61 -5.16 -22.95 -8.89
CA HIS A 61 -4.21 -23.34 -7.83
C HIS A 61 -4.90 -23.90 -6.58
N ALA A 62 -6.05 -23.33 -6.18
CA ALA A 62 -6.83 -23.79 -5.03
C ALA A 62 -7.35 -25.23 -5.19
N LEU A 63 -7.62 -25.67 -6.42
CA LEU A 63 -8.09 -27.03 -6.71
C LEU A 63 -6.96 -28.07 -6.61
N SER A 64 -5.70 -27.64 -6.72
CA SER A 64 -4.52 -28.52 -6.71
C SER A 64 -3.93 -28.76 -5.32
N ASP A 65 -4.18 -27.86 -4.37
CA ASP A 65 -3.58 -27.88 -3.03
C ASP A 65 -4.62 -27.48 -1.98
N GLU A 66 -5.03 -28.44 -1.14
CA GLU A 66 -6.04 -28.22 -0.09
C GLU A 66 -5.58 -27.22 1.00
N SER A 67 -4.28 -26.93 1.09
CA SER A 67 -3.75 -25.91 2.02
C SER A 67 -3.95 -24.48 1.51
N CYS A 68 -4.13 -24.31 0.20
CA CYS A 68 -4.38 -23.03 -0.43
C CYS A 68 -5.84 -22.62 -0.19
N LYS A 69 -6.08 -21.75 0.80
CA LYS A 69 -7.35 -21.03 0.94
C LYS A 69 -7.51 -20.04 -0.24
N GLY A 70 -7.79 -20.56 -1.43
CA GLY A 70 -7.74 -19.84 -2.70
C GLY A 70 -8.89 -18.88 -2.98
N LYS A 71 -9.39 -18.19 -1.94
CA LYS A 71 -10.32 -17.08 -2.11
C LYS A 71 -9.70 -15.81 -1.55
N LEU A 72 -9.66 -14.80 -2.40
CA LEU A 72 -9.35 -13.44 -1.98
C LEU A 72 -10.46 -12.94 -1.05
N ASP A 73 -10.03 -12.27 0.02
CA ASP A 73 -10.93 -11.57 0.92
C ASP A 73 -11.24 -10.19 0.34
N PHE A 74 -12.31 -10.12 -0.46
CA PHE A 74 -12.72 -8.88 -1.13
C PHE A 74 -13.16 -7.79 -0.15
N GLU A 75 -13.63 -8.15 1.04
CA GLU A 75 -13.93 -7.18 2.09
C GLU A 75 -12.64 -6.52 2.58
N ARG A 76 -11.61 -7.31 2.89
CA ARG A 76 -10.32 -6.78 3.30
C ARG A 76 -9.66 -5.96 2.20
N ILE A 77 -9.79 -6.38 0.93
CA ILE A 77 -9.32 -5.62 -0.23
C ILE A 77 -10.03 -4.27 -0.32
N TRP A 78 -11.34 -4.23 -0.14
CA TRP A 78 -12.11 -2.98 -0.16
C TRP A 78 -11.69 -2.01 0.95
N VAL A 79 -11.46 -2.52 2.16
CA VAL A 79 -11.08 -1.71 3.33
C VAL A 79 -9.65 -1.16 3.21
N LYS A 80 -8.70 -2.00 2.77
CA LYS A 80 -7.27 -1.70 2.85
C LYS A 80 -6.63 -1.27 1.53
N ASP A 81 -7.24 -1.62 0.40
CA ASP A 81 -6.70 -1.38 -0.94
C ASP A 81 -5.24 -1.86 -1.11
N PRO A 82 -4.96 -3.15 -0.83
CA PRO A 82 -3.60 -3.69 -0.83
C PRO A 82 -2.94 -3.74 -2.22
N PHE A 83 -3.74 -3.66 -3.29
CA PHE A 83 -3.26 -3.80 -4.66
C PHE A 83 -3.16 -2.47 -5.41
N ARG A 84 -3.30 -1.33 -4.70
CA ARG A 84 -3.10 0.00 -5.26
C ARG A 84 -1.71 0.16 -5.88
N SER A 85 -1.57 1.14 -6.78
CA SER A 85 -0.35 1.35 -7.56
C SER A 85 0.91 1.58 -6.72
N ASN A 86 0.80 2.25 -5.57
CA ASN A 86 1.94 2.50 -4.68
C ASN A 86 1.56 2.25 -3.21
N LEU A 87 2.27 1.31 -2.58
CA LEU A 87 2.14 1.05 -1.16
C LEU A 87 2.97 2.02 -0.31
N ALA A 88 4.02 2.62 -0.87
CA ALA A 88 4.80 3.62 -0.18
C ALA A 88 3.95 4.88 0.05
N PRO A 89 3.94 5.41 1.28
CA PRO A 89 3.22 6.63 1.60
C PRO A 89 3.83 7.84 0.87
N PRO A 90 3.04 8.90 0.64
CA PRO A 90 3.54 10.11 -0.01
C PRO A 90 4.59 10.83 0.84
N ILE A 91 5.50 11.55 0.17
CA ILE A 91 6.44 12.46 0.83
C ILE A 91 5.67 13.67 1.36
N LEU A 92 5.76 13.91 2.67
CA LEU A 92 5.18 15.07 3.35
C LEU A 92 6.21 16.19 3.48
N SER A 93 5.78 17.36 3.96
CA SER A 93 6.63 18.54 4.12
C SER A 93 7.70 18.39 5.20
N THR A 94 7.47 17.55 6.23
CA THR A 94 8.41 17.36 7.34
C THR A 94 8.75 15.89 7.55
N LEU A 95 10.00 15.63 7.91
CA LEU A 95 10.47 14.28 8.25
C LEU A 95 9.76 13.74 9.49
N GLU A 96 9.55 14.58 10.50
CA GLU A 96 8.89 14.22 11.76
C GLU A 96 7.46 13.73 11.54
N GLU A 97 6.70 14.36 10.63
CA GLU A 97 5.37 13.91 10.30
C GLU A 97 5.39 12.55 9.59
N MET A 98 6.35 12.35 8.68
CA MET A 98 6.56 11.06 8.01
C MET A 98 6.95 9.95 8.99
N GLN A 99 7.84 10.21 9.94
CA GLN A 99 8.22 9.28 10.99
C GLN A 99 7.01 8.92 11.86
N ARG A 100 6.26 9.92 12.33
CA ARG A 100 5.10 9.72 13.20
C ARG A 100 3.95 9.00 12.51
N LYS A 101 3.64 9.36 11.27
CA LYS A 101 2.44 8.90 10.56
C LYS A 101 2.65 7.57 9.84
N TYR A 102 3.85 7.36 9.29
CA TYR A 102 4.13 6.22 8.42
C TYR A 102 5.36 5.41 8.83
N GLY A 103 6.06 5.79 9.90
CA GLY A 103 7.18 5.02 10.41
C GLY A 103 8.44 5.08 9.53
N TRP A 104 8.60 6.13 8.73
CA TRP A 104 9.89 6.38 8.07
C TRP A 104 11.00 6.45 9.11
N LYS A 105 12.19 6.00 8.76
CA LYS A 105 13.40 6.23 9.55
C LYS A 105 14.38 7.01 8.69
N PHE A 106 15.02 7.99 9.32
CA PHE A 106 16.06 8.80 8.70
C PHE A 106 17.27 8.69 9.61
N GLU A 107 18.35 8.13 9.09
CA GLU A 107 19.56 7.88 9.86
C GLU A 107 20.70 8.72 9.26
N PRO A 108 21.51 9.39 10.11
CA PRO A 108 22.79 9.92 9.67
C PRO A 108 23.73 8.75 9.37
N ASP A 109 24.79 9.03 8.61
CA ASP A 109 25.85 8.09 8.26
C ASP A 109 26.19 7.09 9.39
N GLY A 110 26.05 5.79 9.10
CA GLY A 110 26.35 4.70 10.03
C GLY A 110 27.84 4.33 10.08
N GLU A 111 28.66 4.88 9.20
CA GLU A 111 30.07 4.48 9.04
C GLU A 111 31.04 5.35 9.87
N TYR A 112 30.63 6.56 10.28
CA TYR A 112 31.41 7.43 11.15
C TYR A 112 30.83 7.47 12.57
N SER A 113 31.67 7.21 13.58
CA SER A 113 31.30 7.04 14.99
C SER A 113 30.72 8.29 15.69
N ARG A 114 30.41 9.37 14.97
CA ARG A 114 29.71 10.55 15.49
C ARG A 114 28.73 11.08 14.44
N PRO A 115 27.43 11.20 14.76
CA PRO A 115 26.48 11.85 13.87
C PRO A 115 26.96 13.27 13.59
N HIS A 116 27.29 13.57 12.33
CA HIS A 116 27.64 14.93 11.95
C HIS A 116 26.36 15.77 11.96
N PRO A 117 26.31 16.95 12.61
CA PRO A 117 25.11 17.78 12.70
C PRO A 117 24.60 18.31 11.33
N LEU A 118 25.32 18.01 10.24
CA LEU A 118 24.98 18.38 8.87
C LEU A 118 24.68 17.15 7.98
N SER A 119 24.68 15.93 8.56
CA SER A 119 24.32 14.69 7.87
C SER A 119 22.81 14.51 7.92
N SER A 120 22.09 15.40 7.25
CA SER A 120 20.63 15.39 7.25
C SER A 120 20.09 15.11 5.86
N VAL A 121 19.09 14.24 5.81
CA VAL A 121 18.09 14.27 4.75
C VAL A 121 17.20 15.48 5.03
N ILE A 122 16.79 16.19 4.00
CA ILE A 122 15.76 17.25 4.08
C ILE A 122 14.70 16.99 3.01
N VAL A 123 13.54 17.64 3.16
CA VAL A 123 12.51 17.66 2.12
C VAL A 123 12.64 18.97 1.37
N GLU A 124 12.72 18.91 0.05
CA GLU A 124 12.65 20.08 -0.83
C GLU A 124 11.31 20.09 -1.56
N GLU A 125 10.71 21.28 -1.68
CA GLU A 125 9.48 21.54 -2.44
C GLU A 125 9.57 22.94 -3.08
N PRO A 126 9.82 23.07 -4.40
CA PRO A 126 10.16 22.01 -5.35
C PRO A 126 11.62 21.50 -5.21
N PRO A 127 11.98 20.37 -5.86
CA PRO A 127 13.37 19.92 -5.96
C PRO A 127 14.29 21.00 -6.54
N VAL A 128 15.39 21.30 -5.86
CA VAL A 128 16.33 22.35 -6.27
C VAL A 128 17.51 21.76 -7.03
N GLY A 129 17.75 22.26 -8.24
CA GLY A 129 18.91 21.86 -9.05
C GLY A 129 18.76 20.51 -9.76
N ALA A 130 17.57 19.92 -9.76
CA ALA A 130 17.20 18.79 -10.60
C ALA A 130 16.34 19.25 -11.79
N GLU A 131 16.26 18.43 -12.84
CA GLU A 131 15.33 18.66 -13.94
C GLU A 131 13.88 18.61 -13.41
N PRO A 132 13.02 19.60 -13.72
CA PRO A 132 11.63 19.60 -13.27
C PRO A 132 10.88 18.39 -13.81
N HIS A 133 10.12 17.71 -12.93
CA HIS A 133 9.25 16.60 -13.32
C HIS A 133 7.79 16.98 -13.11
N PRO A 134 6.89 16.75 -14.08
CA PRO A 134 5.51 17.27 -14.04
C PRO A 134 4.67 16.75 -12.86
N GLU A 135 5.00 15.56 -12.36
CA GLU A 135 4.24 14.89 -11.28
C GLU A 135 4.95 14.91 -9.92
N ILE A 136 6.20 15.39 -9.84
CA ILE A 136 7.00 15.34 -8.61
C ILE A 136 7.18 16.76 -8.07
N THR A 137 6.44 17.08 -7.02
CA THR A 137 6.52 18.38 -6.34
C THR A 137 7.47 18.39 -5.16
N ARG A 138 7.81 17.21 -4.61
CA ARG A 138 8.70 17.07 -3.45
C ARG A 138 9.76 16.02 -3.70
N CYS A 139 10.95 16.22 -3.14
CA CYS A 139 11.97 15.19 -3.07
C CYS A 139 12.65 15.17 -1.70
N PHE A 140 13.40 14.10 -1.47
CA PHE A 140 14.40 14.07 -0.42
C PHE A 140 15.72 14.55 -0.99
N ALA A 141 16.34 15.55 -0.36
CA ALA A 141 17.68 15.99 -0.69
C ALA A 141 18.65 15.59 0.43
N THR A 142 19.83 15.14 0.03
CA THR A 142 20.91 14.79 0.96
C THR A 142 21.97 15.89 0.98
N SER A 143 22.65 16.00 2.11
CA SER A 143 23.80 16.88 2.31
C SER A 143 25.09 16.31 1.69
N PHE A 144 26.23 16.91 2.01
CA PHE A 144 27.57 16.43 1.70
C PHE A 144 27.89 15.07 2.34
N TRP A 145 27.27 14.78 3.49
CA TRP A 145 27.43 13.50 4.20
C TRP A 145 26.34 12.50 3.80
N ILE A 146 26.57 11.22 4.10
CA ILE A 146 25.62 10.14 3.80
C ILE A 146 24.30 10.37 4.55
N GLY A 147 23.21 10.47 3.80
CA GLY A 147 21.85 10.45 4.33
C GLY A 147 21.20 9.12 4.04
N LEU A 148 20.77 8.39 5.07
CA LEU A 148 20.07 7.12 4.93
C LEU A 148 18.59 7.30 5.25
N ARG A 149 17.75 6.57 4.53
CA ARG A 149 16.31 6.48 4.83
C ARG A 149 15.82 5.06 4.66
N GLU A 150 14.90 4.66 5.54
CA GLU A 150 14.29 3.34 5.54
C GLU A 150 12.76 3.48 5.65
N LEU A 151 12.05 2.66 4.88
CA LEU A 151 10.61 2.49 4.98
C LEU A 151 10.31 0.99 5.02
N THR A 152 9.65 0.55 6.09
CA THR A 152 9.17 -0.84 6.20
C THR A 152 7.69 -0.90 5.89
N ILE A 153 7.30 -1.73 4.91
CA ILE A 153 5.90 -1.99 4.55
C ILE A 153 5.54 -3.42 4.95
N ASP A 154 4.58 -3.56 5.86
CA ASP A 154 4.04 -4.87 6.26
C ASP A 154 2.87 -5.23 5.33
N LEU A 155 3.16 -6.05 4.31
CA LEU A 155 2.19 -6.42 3.27
C LEU A 155 0.94 -7.09 3.85
N VAL A 156 1.08 -7.87 4.91
CA VAL A 156 -0.05 -8.53 5.57
C VAL A 156 -0.93 -7.48 6.26
N LYS A 157 -0.35 -6.54 7.01
CA LYS A 157 -1.10 -5.44 7.62
C LYS A 157 -1.74 -4.51 6.58
N GLU A 158 -1.11 -4.34 5.42
CA GLU A 158 -1.65 -3.63 4.26
C GLU A 158 -2.81 -4.37 3.57
N GLY A 159 -3.07 -5.62 3.93
CA GLY A 159 -4.24 -6.37 3.45
C GLY A 159 -3.95 -7.46 2.44
N VAL A 160 -2.67 -7.70 2.10
CA VAL A 160 -2.28 -8.84 1.26
C VAL A 160 -2.44 -10.13 2.06
N PRO A 161 -3.16 -11.15 1.56
CA PRO A 161 -3.29 -12.42 2.26
C PRO A 161 -1.94 -13.15 2.40
N GLU A 162 -1.65 -13.68 3.59
CA GLU A 162 -0.39 -14.40 3.87
C GLU A 162 -0.16 -15.59 2.93
N TRP A 163 -1.21 -16.41 2.71
CA TRP A 163 -1.14 -17.54 1.79
C TRP A 163 -0.74 -17.13 0.36
N LEU A 164 -1.12 -15.91 -0.07
CA LEU A 164 -0.76 -15.39 -1.38
C LEU A 164 0.75 -15.13 -1.46
N LEU A 165 1.34 -14.59 -0.39
CA LEU A 165 2.77 -14.36 -0.30
C LEU A 165 3.56 -15.67 -0.28
N ASP A 166 3.10 -16.67 0.48
CA ASP A 166 3.82 -17.93 0.65
C ASP A 166 3.78 -18.83 -0.59
N HIS A 167 2.61 -18.93 -1.23
CA HIS A 167 2.34 -19.91 -2.29
C HIS A 167 2.42 -19.30 -3.69
N ILE A 168 1.82 -18.12 -3.89
CA ILE A 168 1.79 -17.47 -5.21
C ILE A 168 3.04 -16.62 -5.43
N ARG A 169 3.63 -16.07 -4.35
CA ARG A 169 4.86 -15.26 -4.38
C ARG A 169 4.81 -14.20 -5.47
N PRO A 170 3.80 -13.29 -5.42
CA PRO A 170 3.63 -12.29 -6.45
C PRO A 170 4.89 -11.42 -6.58
N ARG A 171 5.16 -10.97 -7.79
CA ARG A 171 6.30 -10.08 -8.05
C ARG A 171 6.10 -8.76 -7.28
N ILE A 172 7.03 -8.45 -6.39
CA ILE A 172 7.10 -7.16 -5.71
C ILE A 172 8.03 -6.25 -6.53
N ILE A 173 7.55 -5.08 -6.92
CA ILE A 173 8.31 -4.10 -7.70
C ILE A 173 8.60 -2.90 -6.80
N VAL A 174 9.88 -2.57 -6.65
CA VAL A 174 10.35 -1.38 -5.96
C VAL A 174 11.09 -0.53 -6.98
N SER A 175 10.74 0.75 -7.04
CA SER A 175 11.35 1.72 -7.93
C SER A 175 11.56 3.04 -7.20
N GLU A 176 12.68 3.69 -7.48
CA GLU A 176 13.00 5.01 -6.96
C GLU A 176 13.47 5.89 -8.11
N LEU A 177 13.05 7.16 -8.11
CA LEU A 177 13.60 8.16 -9.00
C LEU A 177 14.65 8.98 -8.26
N VAL A 178 15.84 9.09 -8.85
CA VAL A 178 16.99 9.78 -8.26
C VAL A 178 17.56 10.74 -9.29
N ALA A 179 17.84 11.96 -8.87
CA ALA A 179 18.48 12.97 -9.69
C ALA A 179 19.62 13.64 -8.90
N PRO A 180 20.88 13.57 -9.37
CA PRO A 180 21.93 14.43 -8.85
C PRO A 180 21.62 15.89 -9.23
N ARG A 181 22.11 16.83 -8.44
CA ARG A 181 22.03 18.24 -8.83
C ARG A 181 22.97 18.52 -10.00
N TRP A 182 22.60 19.46 -10.87
CA TRP A 182 23.46 19.84 -12.01
C TRP A 182 24.80 20.46 -11.59
N ASP A 183 24.87 21.03 -10.37
CA ASP A 183 26.04 21.72 -9.82
C ASP A 183 26.92 20.84 -8.92
N CYS A 184 26.53 19.58 -8.65
CA CYS A 184 27.21 18.74 -7.66
C CYS A 184 27.15 17.25 -8.01
N ALA A 185 28.28 16.56 -7.90
CA ALA A 185 28.32 15.11 -8.03
C ALA A 185 27.75 14.45 -6.75
N SER A 186 26.99 13.39 -6.92
CA SER A 186 26.48 12.59 -5.80
C SER A 186 26.59 11.09 -6.10
N VAL A 187 26.57 10.30 -5.03
CA VAL A 187 26.56 8.83 -5.11
C VAL A 187 25.26 8.34 -4.50
N TYR A 188 24.55 7.50 -5.24
CA TYR A 188 23.32 6.86 -4.80
C TYR A 188 23.54 5.37 -4.54
N LYS A 189 22.93 4.88 -3.47
CA LYS A 189 22.94 3.46 -3.09
C LYS A 189 21.56 3.09 -2.55
N VAL A 190 21.08 1.91 -2.93
CA VAL A 190 19.85 1.28 -2.44
C VAL A 190 20.19 -0.05 -1.77
#